data_AF-A0A9W7A799-F1
#
_entry.id   AF-A0A9W7A799-F1
#
_cell.length_a   1.000
_cell.length_b   1.000
_cell.length_c   1.000
_cell.angle_alpha   90.00
_cell.angle_beta   90.00
_cell.angle_gamma   90.00
#
_symmetry.space_group_name_H-M   'P 1'
#
loop_
_entity.id
_entity.type
_entity.pdbx_description
1 polymer ?
#
loop_
_entity_poly.entity_id
_entity_poly.type
_entity_poly.pdbx_seq_one_letter_code
_entity_poly.pdbx_strand_id
1 'polypeptide(L)'
;MTHRSSLFAFTFAALLCLSSVNPWTLRVPIARRPTTSLSARRGKLSKELQDITSSSSSSSKANSVTPSSSSTRREKSAERQRQSSEVFKKEKLIIAEILELVESPKRDLPSIFSSINSLKNLPSQSLRVITSSSTLKDYTVAFAQNDDAVSHIGTGLHKVPLARLDAMYLTLGKNLLTIREVIRIIGPFPNILNTISGKTSTTDDALKLTIESVIDGTGKELVGEEDRIVDLKVMYASEQIIVFDTGEEKGGKEGQRVLIFVKEDDIDGQLYERNLGEDKKNKI
;
A
#
# COMPACT_ATOMS: atom_id res chain seq x y z
N MET A 1 -37.27 -49.15 -15.78
CA MET A 1 -35.87 -49.30 -15.34
C MET A 1 -34.97 -49.22 -16.55
N THR A 2 -34.47 -48.02 -16.91
CA THR A 2 -33.40 -47.82 -17.90
C THR A 2 -33.13 -46.32 -18.02
N HIS A 3 -31.98 -45.83 -17.58
CA HIS A 3 -31.29 -44.62 -18.07
C HIS A 3 -29.90 -44.60 -17.41
N ARG A 4 -28.87 -45.19 -18.05
CA ARG A 4 -27.92 -44.58 -18.99
C ARG A 4 -27.10 -43.43 -18.38
N SER A 5 -25.97 -43.83 -17.81
CA SER A 5 -24.80 -43.05 -17.44
C SER A 5 -24.02 -42.58 -18.69
N SER A 6 -23.75 -41.27 -18.80
CA SER A 6 -22.85 -40.70 -19.81
C SER A 6 -21.48 -40.40 -19.20
N LEU A 7 -20.47 -41.16 -19.63
CA LEU A 7 -19.06 -40.81 -19.46
C LEU A 7 -18.73 -39.62 -20.36
N PHE A 8 -18.15 -38.56 -19.81
CA PHE A 8 -17.44 -37.54 -20.57
C PHE A 8 -15.95 -37.88 -20.57
N ALA A 9 -15.45 -38.26 -21.75
CA ALA A 9 -14.03 -38.31 -22.05
C ALA A 9 -13.64 -36.99 -22.72
N PHE A 10 -12.75 -36.22 -22.10
CA PHE A 10 -12.12 -35.07 -22.74
C PHE A 10 -10.71 -35.45 -23.16
N THR A 11 -10.52 -35.54 -24.47
CA THR A 11 -9.26 -35.79 -25.16
C THR A 11 -8.41 -34.53 -25.23
N PHE A 12 -7.16 -34.66 -24.80
CA PHE A 12 -6.06 -33.73 -25.01
C PHE A 12 -5.80 -33.55 -26.52
N ALA A 13 -5.71 -32.30 -26.97
CA ALA A 13 -5.13 -31.96 -28.27
C ALA A 13 -4.16 -30.78 -28.08
N ALA A 14 -2.88 -31.12 -28.00
CA ALA A 14 -1.78 -30.18 -28.14
C ALA A 14 -1.58 -29.89 -29.64
N LEU A 15 -1.54 -28.61 -30.01
CA LEU A 15 -1.06 -28.21 -31.33
C LEU A 15 -0.06 -27.05 -31.21
N LEU A 16 1.17 -27.39 -31.61
CA LEU A 16 2.29 -26.51 -31.86
C LEU A 16 1.97 -25.55 -33.00
N CYS A 17 2.15 -24.25 -32.77
CA CYS A 17 2.39 -23.28 -33.83
C CYS A 17 3.60 -22.42 -33.46
N LEU A 18 4.72 -22.74 -34.11
CA LEU A 18 5.87 -21.87 -34.31
C LEU A 18 5.50 -20.76 -35.28
N SER A 19 5.80 -19.50 -34.96
CA SER A 19 6.05 -18.49 -36.00
C SER A 19 6.90 -17.31 -35.51
N SER A 20 7.99 -17.14 -36.24
CA SER A 20 8.63 -15.88 -36.70
C SER A 20 9.02 -14.81 -35.68
N VAL A 21 10.32 -14.79 -35.42
CA VAL A 21 11.14 -13.69 -34.92
C VAL A 21 11.08 -12.50 -35.89
N ASN A 22 10.72 -11.30 -35.40
CA ASN A 22 10.90 -10.02 -36.09
C ASN A 22 11.89 -9.15 -35.30
N PRO A 23 13.08 -8.82 -35.82
CA PRO A 23 13.98 -7.87 -35.18
C PRO A 23 13.68 -6.46 -35.69
N TRP A 24 12.84 -5.71 -34.98
CA TRP A 24 12.71 -4.26 -35.17
C TRP A 24 13.70 -3.52 -34.28
N THR A 25 14.74 -2.98 -34.92
CA THR A 25 15.67 -2.04 -34.33
C THR A 25 15.01 -0.67 -34.17
N LEU A 26 14.57 -0.33 -32.96
CA LEU A 26 14.18 1.03 -32.60
C LEU A 26 15.38 1.78 -32.03
N ARG A 27 15.97 2.66 -32.85
CA ARG A 27 16.87 3.73 -32.38
C ARG A 27 16.02 4.77 -31.64
N VAL A 28 16.27 4.93 -30.34
CA VAL A 28 15.72 6.04 -29.56
C VAL A 28 16.66 7.25 -29.68
N PRO A 29 16.15 8.46 -29.93
CA PRO A 29 16.94 9.68 -29.89
C PRO A 29 17.31 10.04 -28.44
N ILE A 30 18.60 10.32 -28.22
CA ILE A 30 19.14 10.82 -26.96
C ILE A 30 18.58 12.23 -26.72
N ALA A 31 17.57 12.34 -25.85
CA ALA A 31 17.09 13.61 -25.35
C ALA A 31 18.11 14.18 -24.34
N ARG A 32 18.71 15.32 -24.69
CA ARG A 32 19.59 16.09 -23.82
C ARG A 32 18.82 16.60 -22.60
N ARG A 33 19.33 16.32 -21.40
CA ARG A 33 18.83 16.85 -20.13
C ARG A 33 19.02 18.38 -20.08
N PRO A 34 18.00 19.17 -19.69
CA PRO A 34 18.21 20.55 -19.31
C PRO A 34 18.92 20.61 -17.96
N THR A 35 20.05 21.31 -17.92
CA THR A 35 20.77 21.68 -16.70
C THR A 35 19.89 22.62 -15.87
N THR A 36 19.40 22.16 -14.72
CA THR A 36 18.67 23.01 -13.79
C THR A 36 19.63 24.00 -13.14
N SER A 37 19.35 25.28 -13.38
CA SER A 37 20.07 26.45 -12.89
C SER A 37 19.95 26.59 -11.36
N LEU A 38 21.11 26.64 -10.70
CA LEU A 38 21.29 26.94 -9.28
C LEU A 38 21.18 28.45 -8.95
N SER A 39 20.30 29.20 -9.61
CA SER A 39 20.28 30.67 -9.49
C SER A 39 19.10 31.29 -8.72
N ALA A 40 18.12 30.51 -8.25
CA ALA A 40 16.90 31.08 -7.66
C ALA A 40 16.92 31.32 -6.13
N ARG A 41 18.06 31.10 -5.42
CA ARG A 41 18.10 31.19 -3.94
C ARG A 41 18.93 32.32 -3.34
N ARG A 42 19.45 33.24 -4.17
CA ARG A 42 20.29 34.37 -3.70
C ARG A 42 19.56 35.71 -3.50
N GLY A 43 18.25 35.77 -3.75
CA GLY A 43 17.46 37.02 -3.67
C GLY A 43 16.79 37.34 -2.33
N LYS A 44 16.84 36.43 -1.33
CA LYS A 44 16.18 36.66 -0.03
C LYS A 44 17.12 37.13 1.09
N LEU A 45 18.42 36.86 0.98
CA LEU A 45 19.40 37.22 2.01
C LEU A 45 19.91 38.67 1.91
N SER A 46 19.77 39.32 0.74
CA SER A 46 20.17 40.73 0.57
C SER A 46 19.13 41.72 1.09
N LYS A 47 17.86 41.30 1.27
CA LYS A 47 16.80 42.15 1.82
C LYS A 47 16.84 42.23 3.34
N GLU A 48 17.26 41.17 4.03
CA GLU A 48 17.40 41.20 5.51
C GLU A 48 18.62 42.00 5.98
N LEU A 49 19.65 42.18 5.14
CA LEU A 49 20.83 42.98 5.52
C LEU A 49 20.68 44.48 5.26
N GLN A 50 19.72 44.92 4.44
CA GLN A 50 19.46 46.36 4.23
C GLN A 50 18.61 46.99 5.35
N ASP A 51 17.86 46.19 6.11
CA ASP A 51 17.02 46.66 7.20
C ASP A 51 17.79 46.90 8.52
N ILE A 52 19.07 46.50 8.61
CA ILE A 52 19.91 46.75 9.79
C ILE A 52 20.72 48.06 9.65
N THR A 53 21.02 48.50 8.42
CA THR A 53 21.88 49.67 8.15
C THR A 53 21.16 51.01 7.97
N SER A 54 19.83 51.07 8.10
CA SER A 54 19.05 52.31 7.86
C SER A 54 18.55 53.01 9.13
N SER A 55 19.12 52.68 10.30
CA SER A 55 18.77 53.30 11.59
C SER A 55 19.63 54.52 11.95
N SER A 56 19.67 55.55 11.09
CA SER A 56 20.12 56.88 11.52
C SER A 56 19.69 58.01 10.58
N SER A 57 18.42 58.44 10.65
CA SER A 57 18.04 59.84 10.50
C SER A 57 16.53 60.06 10.69
N SER A 58 16.22 60.83 11.72
CA SER A 58 14.98 61.56 12.04
C SER A 58 14.00 61.90 10.91
N SER A 59 12.70 61.64 11.14
CA SER A 59 11.67 62.69 11.32
C SER A 59 10.25 62.09 11.41
N SER A 60 9.67 62.15 12.61
CA SER A 60 8.27 62.49 12.91
C SER A 60 7.21 62.29 11.80
N LYS A 61 6.51 61.14 11.83
CA LYS A 61 5.07 61.03 11.54
C LYS A 61 4.47 59.92 12.39
N ALA A 62 3.67 60.32 13.37
CA ALA A 62 2.89 59.42 14.21
C ALA A 62 1.79 58.75 13.38
N ASN A 63 2.05 57.54 12.91
CA ASN A 63 1.02 56.61 12.47
C ASN A 63 0.76 55.62 13.60
N SER A 64 -0.49 55.57 14.04
CA SER A 64 -1.02 54.66 15.05
C SER A 64 -0.69 53.21 14.69
N VAL A 65 0.24 52.62 15.44
CA VAL A 65 0.56 51.20 15.41
C VAL A 65 -0.61 50.44 16.04
N THR A 66 -1.45 49.85 15.20
CA THR A 66 -2.41 48.83 15.63
C THR A 66 -1.62 47.57 16.03
N PRO A 67 -1.91 46.96 17.19
CA PRO A 67 -1.22 45.75 17.62
C PRO A 67 -1.47 44.61 16.62
N SER A 68 -0.40 44.13 16.00
CA SER A 68 -0.44 43.10 14.98
C SER A 68 -1.02 41.79 15.53
N SER A 69 -2.11 41.31 14.93
CA SER A 69 -2.80 40.04 15.21
C SER A 69 -1.99 38.77 14.86
N SER A 70 -0.68 38.88 14.67
CA SER A 70 0.20 37.82 14.16
C SER A 70 0.47 36.67 15.16
N SER A 71 0.24 36.89 16.47
CA SER A 71 0.41 35.86 17.50
C SER A 71 -0.60 34.71 17.34
N THR A 72 -1.83 35.02 16.94
CA THR A 72 -2.93 34.05 16.83
C THR A 72 -2.70 32.96 15.78
N ARG A 73 -1.97 33.27 14.68
CA ARG A 73 -1.71 32.30 13.61
C ARG A 73 -0.65 31.26 14.00
N ARG A 74 0.37 31.69 14.74
CA ARG A 74 1.44 30.81 15.23
C ARG A 74 0.93 29.87 16.33
N GLU A 75 0.12 30.40 17.23
CA GLU A 75 -0.53 29.64 18.30
C GLU A 75 -1.49 28.57 17.73
N LYS A 76 -2.33 28.92 16.75
CA LYS A 76 -3.24 27.97 16.09
C LYS A 76 -2.50 26.85 15.34
N SER A 77 -1.32 27.14 14.78
CA SER A 77 -0.49 26.11 14.12
C SER A 77 0.14 25.15 15.14
N ALA A 78 0.64 25.68 16.25
CA ALA A 78 1.23 24.88 17.32
C ALA A 78 0.17 23.97 17.96
N GLU A 79 -1.06 24.47 18.16
CA GLU A 79 -2.17 23.70 18.70
C GLU A 79 -2.55 22.53 17.78
N ARG A 80 -2.65 22.76 16.47
CA ARG A 80 -2.91 21.68 15.50
C ARG A 80 -1.83 20.61 15.51
N GLN A 81 -0.56 20.99 15.64
CA GLN A 81 0.55 20.05 15.74
C GLN A 81 0.50 19.21 17.02
N ARG A 82 0.13 19.84 18.15
CA ARG A 82 -0.07 19.13 19.42
C ARG A 82 -1.20 18.10 19.28
N GLN A 83 -2.36 18.52 18.77
CA GLN A 83 -3.49 17.64 18.54
C GLN A 83 -3.15 16.47 17.60
N SER A 84 -2.46 16.73 16.48
CA SER A 84 -2.03 15.66 15.58
C SER A 84 -1.04 14.69 16.25
N SER A 85 -0.14 15.21 17.10
CA SER A 85 0.81 14.36 17.82
C SER A 85 0.15 13.49 18.89
N GLU A 86 -0.90 13.99 19.54
CA GLU A 86 -1.69 13.24 20.53
C GLU A 86 -2.52 12.15 19.86
N VAL A 87 -3.16 12.45 18.73
CA VAL A 87 -3.86 11.47 17.90
C VAL A 87 -2.88 10.36 17.48
N PHE A 88 -1.72 10.73 16.94
CA PHE A 88 -0.71 9.77 16.50
C PHE A 88 -0.21 8.87 17.64
N LYS A 89 -0.04 9.41 18.86
CA LYS A 89 0.31 8.61 20.04
C LYS A 89 -0.79 7.62 20.40
N LYS A 90 -2.05 8.04 20.42
CA LYS A 90 -3.20 7.16 20.69
C LYS A 90 -3.33 6.07 19.65
N GLU A 91 -3.20 6.44 18.38
CA GLU A 91 -3.22 5.52 17.25
C GLU A 91 -2.13 4.45 17.41
N LYS A 92 -0.89 4.85 17.69
CA LYS A 92 0.23 3.92 17.89
C LYS A 92 -0.02 2.95 19.06
N LEU A 93 -0.64 3.40 20.14
CA LEU A 93 -0.98 2.54 21.28
C LEU A 93 -2.01 1.48 20.88
N ILE A 94 -3.07 1.87 20.16
CA ILE A 94 -4.10 0.94 19.68
C ILE A 94 -3.50 -0.05 18.65
N ILE A 95 -2.63 0.41 17.76
CA ILE A 95 -1.93 -0.48 16.81
C ILE A 95 -1.09 -1.52 17.56
N ALA A 96 -0.34 -1.11 18.59
CA ALA A 96 0.45 -2.03 19.40
C ALA A 96 -0.44 -3.06 20.11
N GLU A 97 -1.57 -2.64 20.66
CA GLU A 97 -2.57 -3.52 21.27
C GLU A 97 -3.13 -4.54 20.26
N ILE A 98 -3.48 -4.10 19.05
CA ILE A 98 -3.96 -4.99 17.98
C ILE A 98 -2.88 -6.02 17.64
N LEU A 99 -1.62 -5.60 17.48
CA LEU A 99 -0.52 -6.51 17.15
C LEU A 99 -0.28 -7.53 18.26
N GLU A 100 -0.31 -7.12 19.52
CA GLU A 100 -0.19 -8.03 20.67
C GLU A 100 -1.31 -9.08 20.69
N LEU A 101 -2.55 -8.66 20.42
CA LEU A 101 -3.70 -9.58 20.33
C LEU A 101 -3.58 -10.55 19.14
N VAL A 102 -3.04 -10.10 18.02
CA VAL A 102 -2.88 -10.89 16.79
C VAL A 102 -1.76 -11.94 16.91
N GLU A 103 -0.67 -11.60 17.59
CA GLU A 103 0.48 -12.48 17.86
C GLU A 103 0.17 -13.54 18.92
N SER A 104 -0.89 -13.33 19.71
CA SER A 104 -1.30 -14.29 20.72
C SER A 104 -1.64 -15.68 20.12
N PRO A 105 -1.27 -16.78 20.79
CA PRO A 105 -1.51 -18.13 20.27
C PRO A 105 -3.00 -18.49 20.21
N LYS A 106 -3.82 -17.83 21.02
CA LYS A 106 -5.28 -17.97 21.03
C LYS A 106 -5.88 -16.60 20.72
N ARG A 107 -6.09 -16.35 19.43
CA ARG A 107 -6.59 -15.06 18.95
C ARG A 107 -8.00 -14.80 19.47
N ASP A 108 -8.16 -13.75 20.25
CA ASP A 108 -9.45 -13.27 20.75
C ASP A 108 -10.07 -12.30 19.75
N LEU A 109 -10.89 -12.83 18.84
CA LEU A 109 -11.53 -12.05 17.77
C LEU A 109 -12.37 -10.88 18.31
N PRO A 110 -13.27 -11.06 19.31
CA PRO A 110 -13.98 -9.95 19.93
C PRO A 110 -13.10 -8.79 20.39
N SER A 111 -11.97 -9.08 21.05
CA SER A 111 -11.03 -8.06 21.52
C SER A 111 -10.37 -7.33 20.36
N ILE A 112 -9.93 -8.05 19.33
CA ILE A 112 -9.38 -7.44 18.09
C ILE A 112 -10.40 -6.49 17.47
N PHE A 113 -11.67 -6.90 17.34
CA PHE A 113 -12.72 -6.04 16.78
C PHE A 113 -13.04 -4.83 17.67
N SER A 114 -12.95 -4.98 19.00
CA SER A 114 -13.09 -3.86 19.94
C SER A 114 -12.01 -2.80 19.71
N SER A 115 -10.74 -3.23 19.58
CA SER A 115 -9.61 -2.33 19.33
C SER A 115 -9.71 -1.69 17.93
N ILE A 116 -10.17 -2.42 16.91
CA ILE A 116 -10.47 -1.85 15.58
C ILE A 116 -11.59 -0.79 15.66
N ASN A 117 -12.66 -1.04 16.41
CA ASN A 117 -13.73 -0.05 16.58
C ASN A 117 -13.23 1.20 17.34
N SER A 118 -12.31 1.01 18.28
CA SER A 118 -11.62 2.13 18.94
C SER A 118 -10.76 2.94 17.96
N LEU A 119 -10.11 2.26 17.02
CA LEU A 119 -9.34 2.90 15.95
C LEU A 119 -10.23 3.72 14.99
N LYS A 120 -11.40 3.20 14.60
CA LYS A 120 -12.37 3.93 13.76
C LYS A 120 -12.86 5.25 14.35
N ASN A 121 -12.88 5.36 15.68
CA ASN A 121 -13.29 6.57 16.38
C ASN A 121 -12.22 7.68 16.35
N LEU A 122 -10.99 7.36 15.95
CA LEU A 122 -9.94 8.35 15.73
C LEU A 122 -10.10 9.01 14.35
N PRO A 123 -9.67 10.27 14.18
CA PRO A 123 -9.65 10.89 12.86
C PRO A 123 -8.71 10.09 11.93
N SER A 124 -9.26 9.58 10.83
CA SER A 124 -8.51 8.82 9.84
C SER A 124 -7.92 9.74 8.77
N GLN A 125 -6.86 9.28 8.11
CA GLN A 125 -6.35 9.94 6.92
C GLN A 125 -7.16 9.43 5.72
N SER A 126 -7.55 10.32 4.81
CA SER A 126 -8.20 9.89 3.57
C SER A 126 -7.24 8.99 2.79
N LEU A 127 -7.69 7.79 2.42
CA LEU A 127 -6.92 6.87 1.57
C LEU A 127 -6.44 7.51 0.29
N ARG A 128 -7.20 8.48 -0.24
CA ARG A 128 -6.81 9.25 -1.41
C ARG A 128 -5.45 9.91 -1.20
N VAL A 129 -5.12 10.37 0.01
CA VAL A 129 -3.82 10.96 0.34
C VAL A 129 -2.71 9.91 0.33
N ILE A 130 -3.01 8.69 0.79
CA ILE A 130 -2.05 7.57 0.81
C ILE A 130 -1.76 7.09 -0.62
N THR A 131 -2.81 6.85 -1.42
CA THR A 131 -2.70 6.33 -2.80
C THR A 131 -2.16 7.35 -3.79
N SER A 132 -2.52 8.63 -3.66
CA SER A 132 -2.01 9.71 -4.52
C SER A 132 -0.67 10.29 -4.07
N SER A 133 -0.11 9.80 -2.97
CA SER A 133 1.21 10.22 -2.49
C SER A 133 2.28 10.06 -3.57
N SER A 134 3.22 11.00 -3.63
CA SER A 134 4.38 10.90 -4.52
C SER A 134 5.37 9.82 -4.07
N THR A 135 5.31 9.42 -2.81
CA THR A 135 6.11 8.33 -2.24
C THR A 135 5.31 7.04 -2.22
N LEU A 136 5.97 5.94 -2.56
CA LEU A 136 5.42 4.61 -2.32
C LEU A 136 5.46 4.32 -0.82
N LYS A 137 4.44 3.62 -0.34
CA LYS A 137 4.30 3.20 1.05
C LYS A 137 4.06 1.70 1.06
N ASP A 138 4.82 1.05 1.90
CA ASP A 138 4.91 -0.39 1.99
C ASP A 138 4.21 -0.86 3.26
N TYR A 139 3.50 -1.97 3.12
CA TYR A 139 2.70 -2.56 4.19
C TYR A 139 2.83 -4.09 4.15
N THR A 140 2.71 -4.72 5.31
CA THR A 140 2.65 -6.16 5.49
C THR A 140 1.31 -6.57 6.08
N VAL A 141 0.79 -7.74 5.69
CA VAL A 141 -0.41 -8.30 6.32
C VAL A 141 -0.07 -8.70 7.76
N ALA A 142 -0.66 -8.01 8.73
CA ALA A 142 -0.56 -8.36 10.13
C ALA A 142 -1.61 -9.41 10.51
N PHE A 143 -2.84 -9.26 10.01
CA PHE A 143 -3.96 -10.13 10.35
C PHE A 143 -4.93 -10.29 9.19
N ALA A 144 -5.35 -11.54 8.96
CA ALA A 144 -6.48 -11.87 8.12
C ALA A 144 -7.42 -12.77 8.93
N GLN A 145 -8.70 -12.44 8.94
CA GLN A 145 -9.70 -13.21 9.68
C GLN A 145 -9.93 -14.59 9.06
N ASN A 146 -9.89 -14.69 7.73
CA ASN A 146 -10.03 -15.94 6.99
C ASN A 146 -9.19 -15.92 5.70
N ASP A 147 -8.98 -17.10 5.12
CA ASP A 147 -8.25 -17.27 3.87
C ASP A 147 -8.94 -16.56 2.69
N ASP A 148 -10.26 -16.39 2.75
CA ASP A 148 -11.03 -15.71 1.71
C ASP A 148 -10.71 -14.22 1.63
N ALA A 149 -10.47 -13.55 2.76
CA ALA A 149 -10.07 -12.14 2.77
C ALA A 149 -8.75 -11.94 2.02
N VAL A 150 -7.78 -12.86 2.22
CA VAL A 150 -6.52 -12.86 1.48
C VAL A 150 -6.76 -13.15 -0.01
N SER A 151 -7.53 -14.19 -0.34
CA SER A 151 -7.83 -14.54 -1.75
C SER A 151 -8.57 -13.44 -2.49
N HIS A 152 -9.33 -12.60 -1.79
CA HIS A 152 -10.11 -11.53 -2.40
C HIS A 152 -9.24 -10.51 -3.13
N ILE A 153 -8.10 -10.15 -2.52
CA ILE A 153 -7.09 -9.26 -3.12
C ILE A 153 -5.95 -10.01 -3.81
N GLY A 154 -5.75 -11.26 -3.42
CA GLY A 154 -4.62 -12.09 -3.80
C GLY A 154 -4.88 -13.04 -4.97
N THR A 155 -3.90 -13.92 -5.22
CA THR A 155 -4.03 -15.01 -6.21
C THR A 155 -4.84 -16.19 -5.67
N GLY A 156 -4.91 -16.35 -4.34
CA GLY A 156 -5.57 -17.49 -3.69
C GLY A 156 -4.79 -18.79 -3.75
N LEU A 157 -3.53 -18.78 -4.19
CA LEU A 157 -2.69 -19.98 -4.29
C LEU A 157 -2.41 -20.65 -2.94
N HIS A 158 -2.56 -19.93 -1.83
CA HIS A 158 -2.46 -20.49 -0.48
C HIS A 158 -3.57 -21.51 -0.15
N LYS A 159 -4.65 -21.56 -0.94
CA LYS A 159 -5.71 -22.56 -0.79
C LYS A 159 -5.38 -23.88 -1.49
N VAL A 160 -4.35 -23.91 -2.33
CA VAL A 160 -3.92 -25.13 -3.03
C VAL A 160 -3.31 -26.11 -2.01
N PRO A 161 -3.58 -27.42 -2.10
CA PRO A 161 -2.96 -28.40 -1.22
C PRO A 161 -1.44 -28.25 -1.20
N LEU A 162 -0.85 -28.38 -0.02
CA LEU A 162 0.60 -28.23 0.23
C LEU A 162 1.16 -26.81 0.07
N ALA A 163 0.37 -25.82 -0.35
CA ALA A 163 0.78 -24.42 -0.33
C ALA A 163 0.29 -23.75 0.96
N ARG A 164 1.08 -22.81 1.49
CA ARG A 164 0.69 -21.94 2.61
C ARG A 164 1.17 -20.52 2.32
N LEU A 165 0.35 -19.54 2.67
CA LEU A 165 0.79 -18.15 2.69
C LEU A 165 1.78 -17.98 3.84
N ASP A 166 2.99 -17.52 3.52
CA ASP A 166 4.02 -17.20 4.52
C ASP A 166 4.00 -15.71 4.86
N ALA A 167 3.93 -14.86 3.83
CA ALA A 167 3.82 -13.41 3.97
C ALA A 167 3.07 -12.81 2.78
N MET A 168 2.49 -11.64 2.98
CA MET A 168 1.86 -10.85 1.93
C MET A 168 2.16 -9.39 2.17
N TYR A 169 2.65 -8.71 1.14
CA TYR A 169 2.98 -7.30 1.18
C TYR A 169 2.15 -6.52 0.20
N LEU A 170 1.88 -5.26 0.55
CA LEU A 170 1.11 -4.31 -0.22
C LEU A 170 1.90 -3.00 -0.32
N THR A 171 2.18 -2.58 -1.55
CA THR A 171 2.79 -1.29 -1.85
C THR A 171 1.76 -0.39 -2.53
N LEU A 172 1.57 0.81 -1.99
CA LEU A 172 0.63 1.81 -2.47
C LEU A 172 1.33 3.16 -2.71
N GLY A 173 0.95 3.86 -3.77
CA GLY A 173 1.38 5.24 -4.01
C GLY A 173 1.43 5.56 -5.51
N LYS A 174 1.40 6.84 -5.88
CA LYS A 174 1.33 7.28 -7.29
C LYS A 174 0.17 6.63 -8.08
N ASN A 175 -0.92 6.26 -7.41
CA ASN A 175 -2.02 5.45 -7.94
C ASN A 175 -1.61 4.07 -8.47
N LEU A 176 -0.43 3.58 -8.09
CA LEU A 176 0.06 2.25 -8.39
C LEU A 176 -0.23 1.31 -7.23
N LEU A 177 -0.47 0.06 -7.59
CA LEU A 177 -0.65 -1.06 -6.70
C LEU A 177 0.43 -2.10 -7.01
N THR A 178 1.09 -2.58 -5.97
CA THR A 178 1.86 -3.82 -6.07
C THR A 178 1.57 -4.69 -4.85
N ILE A 179 1.17 -5.94 -5.08
CA ILE A 179 0.98 -6.93 -4.03
C ILE A 179 2.02 -8.02 -4.25
N ARG A 180 2.78 -8.35 -3.21
CA ARG A 180 3.79 -9.40 -3.24
C ARG A 180 3.36 -10.52 -2.31
N GLU A 181 3.05 -11.68 -2.86
CA GLU A 181 2.65 -12.86 -2.10
C GLU A 181 3.81 -13.84 -1.99
N VAL A 182 4.15 -14.22 -0.77
CA VAL A 182 5.12 -15.27 -0.50
C VAL A 182 4.38 -16.55 -0.14
N ILE A 183 4.52 -17.55 -1.00
CA ILE A 183 3.94 -18.87 -0.82
C ILE A 183 5.04 -19.86 -0.44
N ARG A 184 4.86 -20.54 0.69
CA ARG A 184 5.70 -21.66 1.11
C ARG A 184 5.03 -22.96 0.71
N ILE A 185 5.76 -23.80 -0.03
CA ILE A 185 5.33 -25.15 -0.37
C ILE A 185 5.84 -26.12 0.70
N ILE A 186 4.96 -26.95 1.24
CA ILE A 186 5.31 -27.97 2.23
C ILE A 186 6.24 -29.00 1.58
N GLY A 187 7.44 -29.14 2.13
CA GLY A 187 8.49 -30.03 1.64
C GLY A 187 9.82 -29.30 1.45
N PRO A 188 10.79 -29.93 0.75
CA PRO A 188 12.12 -29.35 0.49
C PRO A 188 12.10 -28.40 -0.72
N PHE A 189 11.03 -27.61 -0.87
CA PHE A 189 10.85 -26.71 -2.00
C PHE A 189 11.16 -25.26 -1.58
N PRO A 190 11.75 -24.46 -2.47
CA PRO A 190 12.00 -23.04 -2.18
C PRO A 190 10.68 -22.28 -2.06
N ASN A 191 10.71 -21.15 -1.35
CA ASN A 191 9.60 -20.21 -1.34
C ASN A 191 9.38 -19.62 -2.74
N ILE A 192 8.12 -19.36 -3.04
CA ILE A 192 7.66 -18.82 -4.32
C ILE A 192 7.16 -17.39 -4.06
N LEU A 193 7.61 -16.43 -4.87
CA LEU A 193 7.15 -15.05 -4.83
C LEU A 193 6.27 -14.76 -6.03
N ASN A 194 5.02 -14.41 -5.80
CA ASN A 194 4.14 -13.88 -6.85
C ASN A 194 4.03 -12.37 -6.68
N THR A 195 4.06 -11.63 -7.79
CA THR A 195 3.92 -10.18 -7.80
C THR A 195 2.73 -9.78 -8.65
N ILE A 196 1.71 -9.22 -8.01
CA ILE A 196 0.51 -8.69 -8.66
C ILE A 196 0.70 -7.19 -8.83
N SER A 197 0.57 -6.69 -10.05
CA SER A 197 0.73 -5.28 -10.38
C SER A 197 -0.57 -4.69 -10.91
N GLY A 198 -0.80 -3.41 -10.62
CA GLY A 198 -1.99 -2.73 -11.10
C GLY A 198 -2.09 -1.27 -10.67
N LYS A 199 -3.32 -0.77 -10.67
CA LYS A 199 -3.65 0.61 -10.32
C LYS A 199 -4.66 0.68 -9.18
N THR A 200 -4.63 1.80 -8.48
CA THR A 200 -5.63 2.11 -7.45
C THR A 200 -6.46 3.32 -7.83
N SER A 201 -7.77 3.24 -7.59
CA SER A 201 -8.68 4.37 -7.59
C SER A 201 -9.42 4.41 -6.26
N THR A 202 -9.75 5.61 -5.78
CA THR A 202 -10.41 5.79 -4.48
C THR A 202 -11.77 6.43 -4.68
N THR A 203 -12.79 5.86 -4.04
CA THR A 203 -14.11 6.46 -3.81
C THR A 203 -14.24 6.73 -2.30
N ASP A 204 -15.21 7.53 -1.87
CA ASP A 204 -15.27 8.09 -0.51
C ASP A 204 -15.02 7.06 0.61
N ASP A 205 -15.57 5.84 0.49
CA ASP A 205 -15.41 4.76 1.49
C ASP A 205 -14.77 3.47 0.94
N ALA A 206 -14.28 3.48 -0.30
CA ALA A 206 -13.82 2.27 -0.98
C ALA A 206 -12.52 2.49 -1.77
N LEU A 207 -11.65 1.49 -1.71
CA LEU A 207 -10.46 1.39 -2.53
C LEU A 207 -10.72 0.39 -3.65
N LYS A 208 -10.71 0.89 -4.89
CA LYS A 208 -10.82 0.09 -6.09
C LYS A 208 -9.43 -0.27 -6.60
N LEU A 209 -9.16 -1.56 -6.69
CA LEU A 209 -7.92 -2.12 -7.25
C LEU A 209 -8.22 -2.63 -8.66
N THR A 210 -7.47 -2.16 -9.64
CA THR A 210 -7.48 -2.68 -11.01
C THR A 210 -6.20 -3.47 -11.19
N ILE A 211 -6.29 -4.80 -11.20
CA ILE A 211 -5.16 -5.71 -11.38
C ILE A 211 -4.93 -5.90 -12.88
N GLU A 212 -3.72 -5.57 -13.33
CA GLU A 212 -3.34 -5.56 -14.75
C GLU A 212 -2.48 -6.78 -15.10
N SER A 213 -1.55 -7.17 -14.22
CA SER A 213 -0.70 -8.34 -14.45
C SER A 213 -0.30 -9.07 -13.17
N VAL A 214 0.04 -10.35 -13.33
CA VAL A 214 0.55 -11.22 -12.26
C VAL A 214 1.82 -11.88 -12.75
N ILE A 215 2.94 -11.62 -12.10
CA ILE A 215 4.19 -12.33 -12.30
C ILE A 215 4.21 -13.51 -11.32
N ASP A 216 4.23 -14.72 -11.84
CA ASP A 216 4.33 -15.93 -11.03
C ASP A 216 5.77 -16.14 -10.50
N GLY A 217 5.95 -17.06 -9.55
CA GLY A 217 7.30 -17.36 -9.04
C GLY A 217 8.23 -18.08 -10.02
N THR A 218 7.80 -18.34 -11.27
CA THR A 218 8.70 -18.74 -12.37
C THR A 218 9.22 -17.53 -13.16
N GLY A 219 8.73 -16.33 -12.86
CA GLY A 219 9.04 -15.09 -13.57
C GLY A 219 8.22 -14.91 -14.83
N LYS A 220 7.19 -15.73 -15.06
CA LYS A 220 6.28 -15.56 -16.20
C LYS A 220 5.21 -14.55 -15.82
N GLU A 221 5.05 -13.56 -16.69
CA GLU A 221 3.96 -12.59 -16.58
C GLU A 221 2.69 -13.17 -17.20
N LEU A 222 1.63 -13.19 -16.41
CA LEU A 222 0.28 -13.56 -16.78
C LEU A 222 -0.52 -12.25 -16.87
N VAL A 223 -0.92 -11.89 -18.08
CA VAL A 223 -1.81 -10.78 -18.36
C VAL A 223 -3.17 -11.37 -18.73
N GLY A 224 -4.22 -11.01 -17.99
CA GLY A 224 -5.58 -11.43 -18.31
C GLY A 224 -6.10 -10.76 -19.58
N GLU A 225 -7.10 -11.35 -20.22
CA GLU A 225 -7.81 -10.68 -21.32
C GLU A 225 -8.57 -9.44 -20.84
N GLU A 226 -9.04 -9.48 -19.59
CA GLU A 226 -9.73 -8.39 -18.91
C GLU A 226 -9.06 -8.09 -17.56
N ASP A 227 -9.00 -6.81 -17.19
CA ASP A 227 -8.48 -6.38 -15.90
C ASP A 227 -9.38 -6.88 -14.76
N ARG A 228 -8.80 -7.53 -13.76
CA ARG A 228 -9.53 -7.95 -12.56
C ARG A 228 -9.74 -6.73 -11.66
N ILE A 229 -10.99 -6.36 -11.45
CA ILE A 229 -11.38 -5.26 -10.55
C ILE A 229 -11.75 -5.84 -9.18
N VAL A 230 -11.15 -5.29 -8.12
CA VAL A 230 -11.44 -5.64 -6.73
C VAL A 230 -11.81 -4.38 -5.96
N ASP A 231 -13.02 -4.35 -5.41
CA ASP A 231 -13.51 -3.24 -4.60
C ASP A 231 -13.37 -3.59 -3.11
N LEU A 232 -12.61 -2.79 -2.37
CA LEU A 232 -12.36 -2.98 -0.94
C LEU A 232 -13.03 -1.87 -0.14
N LYS A 233 -13.87 -2.25 0.82
CA LYS A 233 -14.42 -1.29 1.77
C LYS A 233 -13.38 -0.98 2.83
N VAL A 234 -13.25 0.29 3.19
CA VAL A 234 -12.16 0.76 4.04
C VAL A 234 -12.74 1.11 5.39
N MET A 235 -12.30 0.39 6.42
CA MET A 235 -12.76 0.62 7.79
C MET A 235 -11.97 1.75 8.45
N TYR A 236 -10.66 1.75 8.23
CA TYR A 236 -9.74 2.76 8.75
C TYR A 236 -8.48 2.78 7.89
N ALA A 237 -7.90 3.97 7.70
CA ALA A 237 -6.63 4.11 7.01
C ALA A 237 -5.80 5.25 7.59
N SER A 238 -4.51 4.98 7.75
CA SER A 238 -3.47 5.94 8.11
C SER A 238 -2.16 5.56 7.42
N GLU A 239 -1.10 6.33 7.68
CA GLU A 239 0.22 5.96 7.20
C GLU A 239 0.77 4.68 7.85
N GLN A 240 0.31 4.34 9.06
CA GLN A 240 0.84 3.24 9.87
C GLN A 240 0.02 1.96 9.72
N ILE A 241 -1.29 2.06 9.46
CA ILE A 241 -2.19 0.90 9.40
C ILE A 241 -3.30 1.13 8.38
N ILE A 242 -3.69 0.08 7.67
CA ILE A 242 -4.86 0.05 6.80
C ILE A 242 -5.72 -1.15 7.19
N VAL A 243 -7.01 -0.91 7.42
CA VAL A 243 -7.98 -1.93 7.79
C VAL A 243 -9.06 -1.99 6.71
N PHE A 244 -9.14 -3.12 6.02
CA PHE A 244 -10.15 -3.39 5.01
C PHE A 244 -11.24 -4.31 5.56
N ASP A 245 -12.46 -4.07 5.10
CA ASP A 245 -13.57 -5.01 5.16
C ASP A 245 -13.75 -5.61 3.76
N THR A 246 -13.59 -6.92 3.65
CA THR A 246 -13.68 -7.67 2.39
C THR A 246 -15.01 -8.44 2.27
N GLY A 247 -16.05 -8.12 3.06
CA GLY A 247 -17.40 -8.70 2.92
C GLY A 247 -18.34 -7.85 2.03
N GLU A 248 -19.23 -8.39 1.20
CA GLU A 248 -19.94 -9.69 1.28
C GLU A 248 -19.87 -10.56 0.00
N GLU A 249 -19.84 -11.89 0.19
CA GLU A 249 -20.20 -12.84 -0.85
C GLU A 249 -21.73 -12.91 -0.97
N LYS A 250 -22.26 -12.66 -2.17
CA LYS A 250 -23.67 -12.87 -2.52
C LYS A 250 -24.11 -14.29 -2.14
N GLY A 251 -24.76 -14.47 -0.99
CA GLY A 251 -25.50 -15.69 -0.66
C GLY A 251 -25.06 -16.51 0.56
N GLY A 252 -24.17 -16.02 1.43
CA GLY A 252 -23.78 -16.74 2.65
C GLY A 252 -23.61 -15.80 3.84
N LYS A 253 -24.22 -16.17 4.99
CA LYS A 253 -24.25 -15.46 6.29
C LYS A 253 -23.25 -14.29 6.39
N GLU A 254 -23.79 -13.07 6.50
CA GLU A 254 -23.06 -11.80 6.71
C GLU A 254 -21.99 -11.96 7.78
N GLY A 255 -20.78 -12.29 7.35
CA GLY A 255 -19.61 -12.37 8.20
C GLY A 255 -18.67 -11.28 7.73
N GLN A 256 -18.45 -10.28 8.58
CA GLN A 256 -17.40 -9.30 8.37
C GLN A 256 -16.09 -10.05 8.14
N ARG A 257 -15.35 -9.68 7.08
CA ARG A 257 -14.06 -10.29 6.72
C ARG A 257 -13.00 -9.21 6.83
N VAL A 258 -12.25 -9.20 7.93
CA VAL A 258 -11.25 -8.15 8.17
C VAL A 258 -9.87 -8.56 7.68
N LEU A 259 -9.22 -7.60 7.02
CA LEU A 259 -7.83 -7.68 6.61
C LEU A 259 -7.07 -6.44 7.12
N ILE A 260 -5.99 -6.66 7.85
CA ILE A 260 -5.18 -5.61 8.48
C ILE A 260 -3.78 -5.59 7.88
N PHE A 261 -3.40 -4.43 7.38
CA PHE A 261 -2.07 -4.12 6.90
C PHE A 261 -1.39 -3.13 7.82
N VAL A 262 -0.14 -3.40 8.21
CA VAL A 262 0.68 -2.49 9.01
C VAL A 262 1.87 -2.04 8.17
N LYS A 263 2.29 -0.79 8.34
CA LYS A 263 3.40 -0.20 7.61
C LYS A 263 4.67 -1.03 7.82
N GLU A 264 5.34 -1.33 6.72
CA GLU A 264 6.61 -2.04 6.70
C GLU A 264 7.66 -1.10 6.09
N ASP A 265 8.82 -0.95 6.74
CA ASP A 265 9.86 -0.05 6.26
C ASP A 265 10.88 -0.76 5.35
N ASP A 266 11.03 -2.09 5.46
CA ASP A 266 12.02 -2.88 4.70
C ASP A 266 11.45 -4.21 4.17
N ILE A 267 10.59 -4.12 3.14
CA ILE A 267 10.08 -5.32 2.45
C ILE A 267 11.22 -6.11 1.81
N ASP A 268 12.19 -5.44 1.21
CA ASP A 268 13.24 -6.12 0.44
C ASP A 268 14.18 -6.91 1.36
N GLY A 269 14.50 -6.40 2.54
CA GLY A 269 15.19 -7.15 3.60
C GLY A 269 14.39 -8.39 4.04
N GLN A 270 13.09 -8.26 4.27
CA GLN A 270 12.24 -9.40 4.62
C GLN A 270 12.14 -10.46 3.51
N LEU A 271 12.13 -10.04 2.24
CA LEU A 271 12.19 -10.95 1.11
C LEU A 271 13.56 -11.64 1.02
N TYR A 272 14.64 -10.90 1.25
CA TYR A 272 16.01 -11.42 1.23
C TYR A 272 16.23 -12.52 2.28
N GLU A 273 15.70 -12.34 3.49
CA GLU A 273 15.72 -13.34 4.56
C GLU A 273 15.03 -14.64 4.15
N ARG A 274 13.95 -14.53 3.36
CA ARG A 274 13.20 -15.67 2.82
C ARG A 274 13.82 -16.27 1.57
N ASN A 275 15.03 -15.83 1.19
CA ASN A 275 15.69 -16.17 -0.05
C ASN A 275 14.79 -15.86 -1.26
N LEU A 276 14.16 -14.67 -1.27
CA LEU A 276 13.33 -14.08 -2.33
C LEU A 276 13.94 -12.74 -2.79
N GLY A 277 13.49 -12.19 -3.91
CA GLY A 277 13.98 -10.90 -4.46
C GLY A 277 15.07 -11.02 -5.54
N GLU A 278 15.38 -9.88 -6.18
CA GLU A 278 16.34 -9.80 -7.30
C GLU A 278 17.80 -9.95 -6.85
N ASP A 279 18.09 -9.60 -5.59
CA ASP A 279 19.44 -9.59 -5.00
C ASP A 279 19.97 -10.96 -4.58
N LYS A 280 19.23 -12.05 -4.84
CA LYS A 280 19.69 -13.43 -4.62
C LYS A 280 21.01 -13.75 -5.31
N LYS A 281 21.38 -12.99 -6.35
CA LYS A 281 22.60 -13.23 -7.13
C LYS A 281 23.89 -13.17 -6.30
N ASN A 282 23.84 -12.63 -5.07
CA ASN A 282 25.03 -12.40 -4.23
C ASN A 282 25.14 -13.31 -2.98
N LYS A 283 24.25 -14.29 -2.77
CA LYS A 283 24.44 -15.33 -1.72
C LYS A 283 25.31 -16.45 -2.29
N ILE A 284 26.65 -16.32 -2.16
CA ILE A 284 27.63 -17.39 -2.36
C ILE A 284 28.05 -17.91 -0.99
#